data_AF-A0A2T3YV76-F1
#
_entry.id   AF-A0A2T3YV76-F1
#
_cell.length_a   1.000
_cell.length_b   1.000
_cell.length_c   1.000
_cell.angle_alpha   90.00
_cell.angle_beta   90.00
_cell.angle_gamma   90.00
#
_symmetry.space_group_name_H-M   'P 1'
#
loop_
_entity.id
_entity.type
_entity.pdbx_description
1 polymer ?
#
loop_
_entity_poly.entity_id
_entity_poly.type
_entity_poly.pdbx_seq_one_letter_code
_entity_poly.pdbx_strand_id
1 'polypeptide(L)'
;MKVAVIFGAVAALAGPATAFYGQMAASALTVSGEGPAYQLITLTDYNTGSIYSGDLNGGFRSEQATVFFGEDTPGGYDFYALMWETDDGCYNINFQGALSAGHGWCCGSLPCDFTA
;
A
#
# COMPACT_ATOMS: atom_id res chain seq x y z
N MET A 1 3.79 55.97 18.45
CA MET A 1 3.48 54.84 17.55
C MET A 1 4.19 53.61 18.08
N LYS A 2 3.46 52.56 18.48
CA LYS A 2 4.03 51.27 18.89
C LYS A 2 3.52 50.24 17.90
N VAL A 3 4.38 49.80 17.00
CA VAL A 3 4.08 48.74 16.03
C VAL A 3 4.38 47.42 16.72
N ALA A 4 3.32 46.68 17.08
CA ALA A 4 3.42 45.31 17.53
C ALA A 4 3.52 44.42 16.28
N VAL A 5 4.71 43.86 16.03
CA VAL A 5 4.91 42.85 14.99
C VAL A 5 4.50 41.51 15.58
N ILE A 6 3.30 41.06 15.26
CA ILE A 6 2.87 39.68 15.52
C ILE A 6 3.46 38.85 14.38
N PHE A 7 4.53 38.12 14.67
CA PHE A 7 4.99 37.02 13.82
C PHE A 7 3.89 35.96 13.83
N GLY A 8 3.07 35.95 12.77
CA GLY A 8 2.13 34.88 12.50
C GLY A 8 2.91 33.59 12.34
N ALA A 9 2.68 32.66 13.28
CA ALA A 9 3.19 31.32 13.21
C ALA A 9 2.74 30.70 11.87
N VAL A 10 3.71 30.41 11.00
CA VAL A 10 3.52 29.45 9.93
C VAL A 10 3.35 28.12 10.66
N ALA A 11 2.10 27.75 10.94
CA ALA A 11 1.78 26.40 11.38
C ALA A 11 2.23 25.49 10.23
N ALA A 12 3.39 24.88 10.41
CA ALA A 12 3.89 23.84 9.54
C ALA A 12 2.82 22.74 9.51
N LEU A 13 2.05 22.66 8.42
CA LEU A 13 1.32 21.45 8.05
C LEU A 13 2.29 20.35 7.57
N ALA A 14 3.39 20.17 8.30
CA ALA A 14 4.14 18.94 8.30
C ALA A 14 3.48 18.02 9.33
N GLY A 15 2.24 17.60 9.03
CA GLY A 15 1.72 16.41 9.68
C GLY A 15 2.66 15.25 9.35
N PRO A 16 2.89 14.30 10.27
CA PRO A 16 3.59 13.08 9.91
C PRO A 16 2.86 12.50 8.69
N ALA A 17 3.59 12.27 7.61
CA ALA A 17 3.08 11.51 6.49
C ALA A 17 2.45 10.25 7.08
N THR A 18 1.14 10.09 6.95
CA THR A 18 0.42 9.02 7.63
C THR A 18 0.87 7.72 6.99
N ALA A 19 1.77 7.02 7.68
CA ALA A 19 2.14 5.65 7.41
C ALA A 19 0.87 4.86 7.06
N PHE A 20 0.92 4.04 6.01
CA PHE A 20 -0.22 3.23 5.59
C PHE A 20 -0.65 2.37 6.78
N TYR A 21 -1.94 2.37 7.09
CA TYR A 21 -2.50 1.46 8.10
C TYR A 21 -3.76 0.85 7.49
N GLY A 22 -3.75 -0.46 7.35
CA GLY A 22 -4.77 -1.08 6.53
C GLY A 22 -4.66 -2.59 6.46
N GLN A 23 -5.40 -3.14 5.50
CA GLN A 23 -5.48 -4.56 5.25
C GLN A 23 -4.91 -4.92 3.89
N MET A 24 -4.21 -6.04 3.83
CA MET A 24 -3.86 -6.73 2.60
C MET A 24 -4.75 -7.95 2.45
N ALA A 25 -5.34 -8.11 1.27
CA ALA A 25 -6.07 -9.30 0.84
C ALA A 25 -5.53 -9.77 -0.51
N ALA A 26 -5.62 -11.08 -0.76
CA ALA A 26 -5.28 -11.66 -2.05
C ALA A 26 -6.35 -12.67 -2.48
N SER A 27 -6.66 -12.69 -3.77
CA SER A 27 -7.50 -13.73 -4.35
C SER A 27 -6.79 -15.08 -4.41
N ALA A 28 -7.56 -16.13 -4.69
CA ALA A 28 -6.98 -17.37 -5.21
C ALA A 28 -6.18 -17.09 -6.49
N LEU A 29 -5.11 -17.87 -6.70
CA LEU A 29 -4.33 -17.83 -7.93
C LEU A 29 -5.25 -18.21 -9.10
N THR A 30 -5.43 -17.27 -10.02
CA THR A 30 -6.39 -17.36 -11.13
C THR A 30 -5.64 -17.34 -12.45
N VAL A 31 -6.11 -18.14 -13.41
CA VAL A 31 -5.63 -18.12 -14.79
C VAL A 31 -6.76 -17.58 -15.66
N SER A 32 -6.61 -16.36 -16.17
CA SER A 32 -7.58 -15.77 -17.11
C SER A 32 -7.09 -15.95 -18.54
N GLY A 33 -7.65 -16.92 -19.26
CA GLY A 33 -7.33 -17.16 -20.67
C GLY A 33 -5.92 -17.70 -20.89
N GLU A 34 -5.18 -17.13 -21.85
CA GLU A 34 -3.82 -17.55 -22.22
C GLU A 34 -2.71 -16.83 -21.43
N GLY A 35 -3.09 -15.93 -20.51
CA GLY A 35 -2.13 -15.17 -19.70
C GLY A 35 -1.48 -15.98 -18.57
N PRO A 36 -0.39 -15.47 -17.96
CA PRO A 36 0.16 -16.06 -16.76
C PRO A 36 -0.89 -16.06 -15.63
N ALA A 37 -0.77 -17.03 -14.72
CA ALA A 37 -1.57 -17.03 -13.52
C ALA A 37 -1.28 -15.76 -12.68
N TYR A 38 -2.28 -15.19 -12.03
CA TYR A 38 -2.13 -14.01 -11.18
C TYR A 38 -2.99 -14.11 -9.91
N GLN A 39 -2.60 -13.36 -8.89
CA GLN A 39 -3.44 -13.08 -7.73
C GLN A 39 -3.84 -11.61 -7.78
N LEU A 40 -5.13 -11.33 -7.66
CA LEU A 40 -5.60 -9.96 -7.44
C LEU A 40 -5.29 -9.60 -5.98
N ILE A 41 -4.47 -8.58 -5.78
CA ILE A 41 -4.15 -8.02 -4.48
C ILE A 41 -5.05 -6.81 -4.24
N THR A 42 -5.66 -6.74 -3.07
CA THR A 42 -6.46 -5.59 -2.63
C THR A 42 -5.87 -5.03 -1.34
N LEU A 43 -5.60 -3.72 -1.33
CA LEU A 43 -5.16 -2.97 -0.17
C LEU A 43 -6.30 -2.04 0.27
N THR A 44 -6.70 -2.10 1.53
CA THR A 44 -7.67 -1.16 2.11
C THR A 44 -6.96 -0.28 3.11
N ASP A 45 -6.82 1.01 2.83
CA ASP A 45 -6.26 1.99 3.76
C ASP A 45 -7.35 2.48 4.72
N TYR A 46 -7.22 2.16 6.00
CA TYR A 46 -8.18 2.55 7.04
C TYR A 46 -8.10 4.04 7.41
N ASN A 47 -6.99 4.71 7.10
CA ASN A 47 -6.85 6.15 7.39
C ASN A 47 -7.68 7.00 6.44
N THR A 48 -7.68 6.64 5.16
CA THR A 48 -8.32 7.40 4.08
C THR A 48 -9.64 6.78 3.64
N GLY A 49 -9.84 5.49 3.88
CA GLY A 49 -10.93 4.70 3.31
C GLY A 49 -10.69 4.30 1.85
N SER A 50 -9.51 4.58 1.29
CA SER A 50 -9.17 4.22 -0.09
C SER A 50 -8.95 2.72 -0.25
N ILE A 51 -9.32 2.20 -1.41
CA ILE A 51 -9.10 0.82 -1.81
C ILE A 51 -8.24 0.82 -3.07
N TYR A 52 -7.18 0.03 -3.06
CA TYR A 52 -6.27 -0.13 -4.19
C TYR A 52 -6.20 -1.58 -4.62
N SER A 53 -6.22 -1.83 -5.93
CA SER A 53 -6.13 -3.18 -6.49
C SER A 53 -5.04 -3.29 -7.53
N GLY A 54 -4.38 -4.45 -7.59
CA GLY A 54 -3.31 -4.73 -8.54
C GLY A 54 -3.05 -6.22 -8.74
N ASP A 55 -2.60 -6.60 -9.93
CA ASP A 55 -2.35 -8.00 -10.29
C ASP A 55 -0.92 -8.41 -9.96
N LEU A 56 -0.77 -9.36 -9.02
CA LEU A 56 0.49 -10.01 -8.71
C LEU A 56 0.67 -11.24 -9.61
N ASN A 57 1.37 -11.04 -10.73
CA ASN A 57 1.67 -12.11 -11.69
C ASN A 57 2.54 -13.22 -11.05
N GLY A 58 2.06 -14.45 -11.14
CA GLY A 58 2.64 -15.64 -10.52
C GLY A 58 2.31 -15.81 -9.04
N GLY A 59 1.56 -14.87 -8.44
CA GLY A 59 1.24 -14.86 -7.01
C GLY A 59 2.45 -14.57 -6.11
N PHE A 60 2.21 -14.69 -4.80
CA PHE A 60 3.26 -14.55 -3.79
C PHE A 60 4.33 -15.64 -3.92
N ARG A 61 5.59 -15.22 -3.76
CA ARG A 61 6.79 -16.05 -3.82
C ARG A 61 7.94 -15.35 -3.08
N SER A 62 9.05 -16.05 -2.88
CA SER A 62 10.25 -15.53 -2.21
C SER A 62 10.91 -14.37 -2.95
N GLU A 63 10.78 -14.30 -4.27
CA GLU A 63 11.31 -13.20 -5.07
C GLU A 63 10.38 -11.98 -5.07
N GLN A 64 10.98 -10.80 -4.96
CA GLN A 64 10.25 -9.54 -5.11
C GLN A 64 9.64 -9.41 -6.50
N ALA A 65 8.37 -9.06 -6.54
CA ALA A 65 7.63 -8.76 -7.75
C ALA A 65 7.04 -7.35 -7.67
N THR A 66 7.13 -6.61 -8.77
CA THR A 66 6.49 -5.31 -8.88
C THR A 66 5.01 -5.49 -9.20
N VAL A 67 4.16 -4.81 -8.45
CA VAL A 67 2.71 -4.71 -8.67
C VAL A 67 2.36 -3.25 -8.92
N PHE A 68 1.57 -3.01 -9.96
CA PHE A 68 0.94 -1.72 -10.20
C PHE A 68 -0.43 -1.72 -9.54
N PHE A 69 -0.65 -0.77 -8.63
CA PHE A 69 -1.90 -0.57 -7.93
C PHE A 69 -2.63 0.62 -8.52
N GLY A 70 -3.90 0.42 -8.87
CA GLY A 70 -4.84 1.49 -9.16
C GLY A 70 -5.80 1.70 -8.01
N GLU A 71 -6.18 2.94 -7.74
CA GLU A 71 -7.22 3.24 -6.76
C GLU A 71 -8.61 2.94 -7.33
N ASP A 72 -9.35 2.05 -6.66
CA ASP A 72 -10.74 1.71 -7.01
C ASP A 72 -11.73 2.76 -6.48
N THR A 73 -11.32 3.54 -5.48
CA THR A 73 -12.05 4.69 -4.96
C THR A 73 -11.85 5.94 -5.84
N PRO A 74 -12.74 6.95 -5.77
CA PRO A 74 -12.75 8.09 -6.71
C PRO A 74 -11.52 9.02 -6.70
N GLY A 75 -10.50 8.74 -5.86
CA GLY A 75 -9.31 9.55 -5.71
C GLY A 75 -8.36 9.49 -6.91
N GLY A 76 -8.34 8.36 -7.64
CA GLY A 76 -7.54 8.19 -8.86
C GLY A 76 -6.03 8.22 -8.63
N TYR A 77 -5.56 7.67 -7.51
CA TYR A 77 -4.14 7.56 -7.21
C TYR A 77 -3.56 6.18 -7.54
N ASP A 78 -2.63 6.15 -8.50
CA ASP A 78 -1.95 4.93 -8.91
C ASP A 78 -0.49 4.91 -8.44
N PHE A 79 0.01 3.73 -8.11
CA PHE A 79 1.41 3.57 -7.67
C PHE A 79 1.98 2.18 -7.94
N TYR A 80 3.29 2.05 -7.81
CA TYR A 80 3.98 0.77 -7.84
C TYR A 80 4.41 0.36 -6.44
N ALA A 81 4.33 -0.93 -6.14
CA ALA A 81 4.90 -1.52 -4.93
C ALA A 81 5.66 -2.80 -5.26
N LEU A 82 6.62 -3.17 -4.40
CA LEU A 82 7.28 -4.47 -4.44
C LEU A 82 6.62 -5.38 -3.41
N MET A 83 6.30 -6.61 -3.80
CA MET A 83 5.66 -7.61 -2.94
C MET A 83 6.40 -8.95 -2.99
N TRP A 84 6.44 -9.64 -1.86
CA TRP A 84 7.01 -10.98 -1.73
C TRP A 84 6.45 -11.68 -0.48
N GLU A 85 6.61 -12.99 -0.42
CA GLU A 85 6.33 -13.79 0.78
C GLU A 85 7.64 -14.42 1.27
N THR A 86 7.89 -14.36 2.57
CA THR A 86 9.06 -15.00 3.20
C THR A 86 8.73 -16.42 3.67
N ASP A 87 9.75 -17.26 3.82
CA ASP A 87 9.59 -18.69 4.16
C ASP A 87 8.88 -18.95 5.52
N ASP A 88 8.80 -17.94 6.39
CA ASP A 88 8.04 -17.94 7.64
C ASP A 88 6.55 -17.57 7.47
N GLY A 89 6.09 -17.41 6.22
CA GLY A 89 4.68 -17.16 5.87
C GLY A 89 4.26 -15.71 6.08
N CYS A 90 5.19 -14.77 5.87
CA CYS A 90 4.91 -13.34 5.98
C CYS A 90 4.85 -12.67 4.61
N TYR A 91 3.74 -11.98 4.35
CA TYR A 91 3.52 -11.17 3.15
C TYR A 91 4.09 -9.78 3.38
N ASN A 92 4.97 -9.37 2.47
CA ASN A 92 5.70 -8.13 2.55
C ASN A 92 5.28 -7.20 1.41
N ILE A 93 5.28 -5.90 1.69
CA ILE A 93 5.04 -4.85 0.70
C ILE A 93 5.98 -3.66 0.95
N ASN A 94 6.57 -3.13 -0.12
CA ASN A 94 7.30 -1.87 -0.10
C ASN A 94 6.65 -0.91 -1.10
N PHE A 95 6.13 0.22 -0.62
CA PHE A 95 5.34 1.18 -1.40
C PHE A 95 6.17 2.02 -2.37
N GLN A 96 7.50 1.83 -2.44
CA GLN A 96 8.38 2.54 -3.37
C GLN A 96 8.26 4.08 -3.27
N GLY A 97 7.96 4.61 -2.09
CA GLY A 97 7.75 6.03 -1.84
C GLY A 97 6.32 6.54 -2.09
N ALA A 98 5.39 5.67 -2.50
CA ALA A 98 3.98 5.97 -2.58
C ALA A 98 3.31 6.05 -1.20
N LEU A 99 2.19 6.76 -1.11
CA LEU A 99 1.39 6.95 0.12
C LEU A 99 2.18 7.52 1.32
N SER A 100 3.41 8.00 1.08
CA SER A 100 4.40 8.26 2.12
C SER A 100 4.64 7.08 3.08
N ALA A 101 4.32 5.86 2.61
CA ALA A 101 4.51 4.62 3.32
C ALA A 101 5.86 4.00 2.94
N GLY A 102 6.47 3.28 3.87
CA GLY A 102 7.74 2.60 3.67
C GLY A 102 7.56 1.14 3.30
N HIS A 103 8.01 0.27 4.21
CA HIS A 103 7.87 -1.18 4.12
C HIS A 103 6.93 -1.65 5.22
N GLY A 104 6.01 -2.53 4.85
CA GLY A 104 5.08 -3.17 5.77
C GLY A 104 5.02 -4.66 5.53
N TRP A 105 4.51 -5.38 6.53
CA TRP A 105 4.34 -6.82 6.45
C TRP A 105 3.26 -7.31 7.40
N CYS A 106 2.73 -8.48 7.09
CA CYS A 106 1.88 -9.26 7.99
C CYS A 106 2.24 -10.74 7.83
N CYS A 107 1.85 -11.59 8.79
CA CYS A 107 2.07 -13.04 8.67
C CYS A 107 0.80 -13.82 8.94
N GLY A 108 0.77 -15.07 8.49
CA GLY A 108 -0.33 -15.99 8.70
C GLY A 108 -1.25 -16.06 7.49
N SER A 109 -2.56 -15.99 7.69
CA SER A 109 -3.54 -16.06 6.59
C SER A 109 -3.92 -14.67 6.10
N LEU A 110 -4.07 -14.51 4.79
CA LEU A 110 -4.76 -13.36 4.21
C LEU A 110 -6.29 -13.53 4.32
N PRO A 111 -7.06 -12.45 4.55
CA PRO A 111 -6.59 -11.08 4.72
C PRO A 111 -5.92 -10.83 6.09
N CYS A 112 -5.01 -9.87 6.13
CA CYS A 112 -4.25 -9.50 7.32
C CYS A 112 -4.10 -7.98 7.43
N ASP A 113 -4.04 -7.45 8.64
CA ASP A 113 -3.79 -6.03 8.87
C ASP A 113 -2.28 -5.76 9.04
N PHE A 114 -1.82 -4.60 8.58
CA PHE A 114 -0.43 -4.16 8.71
C PHE A 114 -0.28 -2.63 8.72
N THR A 115 0.91 -2.18 9.09
CA THR A 115 1.34 -0.78 9.02
C THR A 115 2.61 -0.66 8.18
N ALA A 116 2.80 0.44 7.45
CA ALA A 116 3.99 0.69 6.62
C ALA A 116 4.39 2.16 6.52
#